data_AF-A0AAD9VQ97-F1
#
_entry.id   AF-A0AAD9VQ97-F1
#
_cell.length_a   1.000
_cell.length_b   1.000
_cell.length_c   1.000
_cell.angle_alpha   90.00
_cell.angle_beta   90.00
_cell.angle_gamma   90.00
#
_symmetry.space_group_name_H-M   'P 1'
#
loop_
_entity.id
_entity.type
_entity.pdbx_description
1 polymer ?
#
loop_
_entity_poly.entity_id
_entity_poly.type
_entity_poly.pdbx_seq_one_letter_code
_entity_poly.pdbx_strand_id
1 'polypeptide(L)'
;MFGTLRNKFQTVQEGISASIRGLTIVENPKQKKCVKTRNVNLDAGADLLHHFQLEWNELHELAEENAVKAQEVDTLVTSIYQKLEHEWNNITCLNNTLAIIPKINNGIQNLMDQIGTLEEMFEEVEGALYQLEDLNEILDLQSRQLDHRFQLALYKEKKLSELNSIKAKLASEHIDRVSKHERRQQLMLKERQETFEEVFKGELEAYKATGCIPKIPTTQEGPSLDEIVLDVDSKMFDEFLEN
;
A
#
# COMPACT_ATOMS: atom_id res chain seq x y z
N MET A 1 73.58 -57.08 24.37
CA MET A 1 74.74 -56.42 23.72
C MET A 1 75.62 -55.67 24.73
N PHE A 2 75.86 -56.21 25.93
CA PHE A 2 76.73 -55.61 26.96
C PHE A 2 78.08 -56.33 27.12
N GLY A 3 78.22 -57.56 26.60
CA GLY A 3 79.47 -58.33 26.66
C GLY A 3 80.58 -57.76 25.77
N THR A 4 80.22 -57.17 24.64
CA THR A 4 81.16 -56.54 23.69
C THR A 4 81.80 -55.28 24.24
N LEU A 5 81.06 -54.50 25.05
CA LEU A 5 81.58 -53.31 25.73
C LEU A 5 82.52 -53.70 26.88
N ARG A 6 82.18 -54.74 27.65
CA ARG A 6 83.00 -55.26 28.75
C ARG A 6 84.34 -55.81 28.25
N ASN A 7 84.33 -56.57 27.15
CA ASN A 7 85.57 -57.06 26.54
C ASN A 7 86.44 -55.90 26.04
N LYS A 8 85.87 -54.87 25.41
CA LYS A 8 86.63 -53.68 25.00
C LYS A 8 87.25 -52.95 26.18
N PHE A 9 86.54 -52.81 27.30
CA PHE A 9 87.08 -52.18 28.50
C PHE A 9 88.19 -53.03 29.14
N GLN A 10 88.04 -54.35 29.18
CA GLN A 10 89.05 -55.29 29.65
C GLN A 10 90.33 -55.21 28.79
N THR A 11 90.20 -55.18 27.46
CA THR A 11 91.33 -55.05 26.53
C THR A 11 92.05 -53.71 26.68
N VAL A 12 91.33 -52.61 26.93
CA VAL A 12 91.94 -51.30 27.20
C VAL A 12 92.67 -51.29 28.54
N GLN A 13 92.09 -51.91 29.58
CA GLN A 13 92.71 -52.00 30.90
C GLN A 13 93.97 -52.88 30.90
N GLU A 14 93.95 -53.99 30.15
CA GLU A 14 95.12 -54.85 29.94
C GLU A 14 96.19 -54.16 29.08
N GLY A 15 95.80 -53.39 28.05
CA GLY A 15 96.70 -52.59 27.24
C GLY A 15 97.42 -51.49 28.04
N ILE A 16 96.70 -50.80 28.93
CA ILE A 16 97.29 -49.80 29.83
C ILE A 16 98.19 -50.49 30.87
N SER A 17 97.76 -51.61 31.45
CA SER A 17 98.55 -52.35 32.45
C SER A 17 99.83 -52.95 31.85
N ALA A 18 99.79 -53.43 30.60
CA ALA A 18 100.97 -53.93 29.88
C ALA A 18 101.94 -52.78 29.53
N SER A 19 101.42 -51.61 29.14
CA SER A 19 102.23 -50.41 28.88
C SER A 19 102.96 -49.92 30.13
N ILE A 20 102.29 -49.90 31.29
CA ILE A 20 102.90 -49.48 32.57
C ILE A 20 103.93 -50.49 33.08
N ARG A 21 103.72 -51.79 32.85
CA ARG A 21 104.67 -52.84 33.24
C ARG A 21 105.96 -52.82 32.41
N GLY A 22 105.92 -52.25 31.19
CA GLY A 22 107.10 -51.96 30.37
C GLY A 22 107.94 -50.76 30.86
N LEU A 23 107.37 -49.89 31.69
CA LEU A 23 108.02 -48.68 32.21
C LEU A 23 108.69 -48.87 33.59
N THR A 24 108.61 -50.06 34.17
CA THR A 24 109.20 -50.40 35.49
C THR A 24 110.43 -51.30 35.37
N ILE A 25 111.28 -51.03 34.37
CA ILE A 25 112.66 -51.57 34.35
C ILE A 25 113.51 -50.72 35.29
N VAL A 26 113.76 -51.28 36.47
CA VAL A 26 114.78 -50.83 37.42
C VAL A 26 116.15 -51.16 36.83
N GLU A 27 116.78 -50.20 36.14
CA GLU A 27 118.22 -50.23 35.87
C GLU A 27 118.93 -49.16 36.71
N ASN A 28 119.91 -49.64 37.49
CA ASN A 28 120.76 -48.86 38.38
C ASN A 28 121.67 -47.86 37.62
N PRO A 29 122.11 -46.77 38.29
CA PRO A 29 122.58 -45.57 37.64
C PRO A 29 124.04 -45.69 37.22
N LYS A 30 124.30 -45.54 35.92
CA LYS A 30 125.64 -45.18 35.44
C LYS A 30 125.66 -43.68 35.16
N GLN A 31 126.20 -42.95 36.13
CA GLN A 31 126.61 -41.55 36.01
C GLN A 31 127.43 -41.35 34.73
N LYS A 32 126.82 -40.69 33.74
CA LYS A 32 127.53 -40.09 32.61
C LYS A 32 127.25 -38.60 32.60
N LYS A 33 128.27 -37.87 33.07
CA LYS A 33 128.67 -36.50 32.73
C LYS A 33 127.54 -35.56 32.32
N CYS A 34 127.27 -34.63 33.23
CA CYS A 34 126.63 -33.34 33.03
C CYS A 34 127.13 -32.67 31.73
N VAL A 35 126.38 -32.87 30.66
CA VAL A 35 126.41 -31.99 29.49
C VAL A 35 125.56 -30.81 29.90
N LYS A 36 126.18 -29.61 29.93
CA LYS A 36 125.53 -28.33 30.20
C LYS A 36 124.11 -28.35 29.65
N THR A 37 123.13 -28.46 30.55
CA THR A 37 121.74 -28.18 30.25
C THR A 37 121.77 -26.79 29.65
N ARG A 38 121.49 -26.71 28.34
CA ARG A 38 121.09 -25.44 27.73
C ARG A 38 120.05 -24.85 28.68
N ASN A 39 120.12 -23.54 28.91
CA ASN A 39 119.19 -22.81 29.75
C ASN A 39 117.79 -22.86 29.10
N VAL A 40 117.17 -24.04 29.13
CA VAL A 40 115.88 -24.35 28.53
C VAL A 40 114.90 -24.20 29.67
N ASN A 41 114.08 -23.15 29.59
CA ASN A 41 112.99 -22.95 30.51
C ASN A 41 112.00 -24.11 30.34
N LEU A 42 111.99 -25.04 31.31
CA LEU A 42 111.09 -26.18 31.32
C LEU A 42 109.63 -25.75 31.56
N ASP A 43 109.41 -24.54 32.09
CA ASP A 43 108.09 -23.96 32.36
C ASP A 43 107.52 -23.15 31.18
N ALA A 44 108.30 -22.93 30.11
CA ALA A 44 107.84 -22.17 28.94
C ALA A 44 106.59 -22.79 28.26
N GLY A 45 106.43 -24.11 28.36
CA GLY A 45 105.22 -24.80 27.90
C GLY A 45 104.01 -24.54 28.80
N ALA A 46 104.23 -24.38 30.11
CA ALA A 46 103.18 -24.03 31.07
C ALA A 46 102.74 -22.57 30.92
N ASP A 47 103.69 -21.65 30.71
CA ASP A 47 103.41 -20.22 30.47
C ASP A 47 102.61 -20.03 29.17
N LEU A 48 102.99 -20.73 28.10
CA LEU A 48 102.27 -20.69 26.82
C LEU A 48 100.86 -21.26 26.95
N LEU A 49 100.70 -22.37 27.67
CA LEU A 49 99.38 -22.97 27.93
C LEU A 49 98.51 -22.02 28.77
N HIS A 50 99.09 -21.40 29.79
CA HIS A 50 98.38 -20.45 30.66
C HIS A 50 97.89 -19.22 29.89
N HIS A 51 98.73 -18.67 28.99
CA HIS A 51 98.36 -17.54 28.14
C HIS A 51 97.15 -17.88 27.25
N PHE A 52 97.19 -19.01 26.52
CA PHE A 52 96.06 -19.41 25.69
C PHE A 52 94.82 -19.78 26.49
N GLN A 53 94.98 -20.34 27.69
CA GLN A 53 93.85 -20.63 28.57
C GLN A 53 93.17 -19.34 29.05
N LEU A 54 93.94 -18.28 29.30
CA LEU A 54 93.41 -16.98 29.71
C LEU A 54 92.71 -16.26 28.56
N GLU A 55 93.30 -16.26 27.36
CA GLU A 55 92.66 -15.73 26.15
C GLU A 55 91.38 -16.50 25.80
N TRP A 56 91.39 -17.84 25.94
CA TRP A 56 90.19 -18.65 25.73
C TRP A 56 89.09 -18.32 26.73
N ASN A 57 89.44 -18.10 28.00
CA ASN A 57 88.47 -17.73 29.03
C ASN A 57 87.84 -16.36 28.73
N GLU A 58 88.64 -15.37 28.37
CA GLU A 58 88.14 -14.05 27.97
C GLU A 58 87.21 -14.14 26.74
N LEU A 59 87.60 -14.90 25.72
CA LEU A 59 86.76 -15.12 24.55
C LEU A 59 85.44 -15.81 24.89
N HIS A 60 85.46 -16.75 25.84
CA HIS A 60 84.26 -17.44 26.30
C HIS A 60 83.31 -16.49 27.04
N GLU A 61 83.83 -15.66 27.95
CA GLU A 61 83.05 -14.66 28.67
C GLU A 61 82.41 -13.65 27.70
N LEU A 62 83.17 -13.14 26.73
CA LEU A 62 82.64 -12.25 25.69
C LEU A 62 81.57 -12.91 24.81
N ALA A 63 81.75 -14.19 24.49
CA ALA A 63 80.75 -14.95 23.72
C ALA A 63 79.45 -15.16 24.52
N GLU A 64 79.55 -15.42 25.82
CA GLU A 64 78.39 -15.57 26.71
C GLU A 64 77.65 -14.24 26.86
N GLU A 65 78.35 -13.13 27.09
CA GLU A 65 77.73 -11.81 27.12
C GLU A 65 77.03 -11.44 25.80
N ASN A 66 77.67 -11.75 24.67
CA ASN A 66 77.09 -11.50 23.36
C ASN A 66 75.84 -12.36 23.13
N ALA A 67 75.84 -13.62 23.59
CA ALA A 67 74.67 -14.48 23.51
C ALA A 67 73.50 -13.92 24.34
N VAL A 68 73.76 -13.43 25.56
CA VAL A 68 72.74 -12.79 26.41
C VAL A 68 72.18 -11.53 25.74
N LYS A 69 73.04 -10.63 25.25
CA LYS A 69 72.61 -9.42 24.54
C LYS A 69 71.80 -9.74 23.27
N ALA A 70 72.21 -10.76 22.52
CA ALA A 70 71.45 -11.22 21.34
C ALA A 70 70.06 -11.74 21.72
N GLN A 71 69.94 -12.48 22.82
CA GLN A 71 68.66 -12.95 23.34
C GLN A 71 67.76 -11.79 23.79
N GLU A 72 68.30 -10.77 24.47
CA GLU A 72 67.54 -9.58 24.83
C GLU A 72 66.99 -8.85 23.60
N VAL A 73 67.81 -8.67 22.56
CA VAL A 73 67.37 -8.07 21.29
C VAL A 73 66.28 -8.91 20.64
N ASP A 74 66.42 -10.23 20.61
CA ASP A 74 65.42 -11.14 20.04
C ASP A 74 64.06 -11.03 20.76
N THR A 75 64.07 -10.93 22.10
CA THR A 75 62.82 -10.73 22.86
C THR A 75 62.15 -9.40 22.55
N LEU A 76 62.92 -8.32 22.38
CA LEU A 76 62.40 -7.00 22.01
C LEU A 76 61.82 -7.01 20.59
N VAL A 77 62.54 -7.58 19.63
CA VAL A 77 62.08 -7.71 18.24
C VAL A 77 60.80 -8.53 18.17
N THR A 78 60.73 -9.65 18.89
CA THR A 78 59.53 -10.48 18.97
C THR A 78 58.35 -9.72 19.56
N SER A 79 58.56 -8.94 20.62
CA SER A 79 57.50 -8.12 21.21
C SER A 79 56.98 -7.04 20.25
N ILE A 80 57.88 -6.37 19.53
CA ILE A 80 57.50 -5.37 18.52
C ILE A 80 56.72 -6.02 17.38
N TYR A 81 57.18 -7.18 16.90
CA TYR A 81 56.50 -7.92 15.84
C TYR A 81 55.06 -8.29 16.24
N GLN A 82 54.88 -8.85 17.44
CA GLN A 82 53.55 -9.21 17.96
C GLN A 82 52.62 -7.99 18.06
N LYS A 83 53.13 -6.85 18.53
CA LYS A 83 52.35 -5.60 18.59
C LYS A 83 51.95 -5.12 17.20
N LEU A 84 52.88 -5.13 16.25
CA LEU A 84 52.62 -4.70 14.88
C LEU A 84 51.60 -5.61 14.19
N GLU A 85 51.71 -6.92 14.40
CA GLU A 85 50.74 -7.89 13.88
C GLU A 85 49.34 -7.66 14.47
N HIS A 86 49.26 -7.36 15.78
CA HIS A 86 47.99 -7.04 16.42
C HIS A 86 47.36 -5.75 15.84
N GLU A 87 48.14 -4.67 15.72
CA GLU A 87 47.65 -3.41 15.14
C GLU A 87 47.24 -3.59 13.67
N TRP A 88 48.00 -4.38 12.91
CA TRP A 88 47.65 -4.71 11.53
C TRP A 88 46.31 -5.44 11.42
N ASN A 89 46.07 -6.41 12.31
CA ASN A 89 44.79 -7.12 12.38
C ASN A 89 43.63 -6.19 12.76
N ASN A 90 43.85 -5.26 13.70
CA ASN A 90 42.86 -4.26 14.09
C ASN A 90 42.51 -3.32 12.91
N ILE A 91 43.53 -2.81 12.21
CA ILE A 91 43.35 -1.96 11.02
C ILE A 91 42.62 -2.72 9.92
N THR A 92 42.96 -3.98 9.68
CA THR A 92 42.30 -4.81 8.68
C THR A 92 40.82 -5.03 9.02
N CYS A 93 40.51 -5.30 10.29
CA CYS A 93 39.14 -5.44 10.77
C CYS A 93 38.34 -4.13 10.60
N LEU A 94 38.94 -3.00 10.97
CA LEU A 94 38.34 -1.68 10.80
C LEU A 94 38.07 -1.39 9.32
N ASN A 95 39.04 -1.64 8.44
CA ASN A 95 38.88 -1.43 7.00
C ASN A 95 37.76 -2.29 6.40
N ASN A 96 37.68 -3.56 6.81
CA ASN A 96 36.60 -4.46 6.39
C ASN A 96 35.23 -3.96 6.87
N THR A 97 35.15 -3.40 8.07
CA THR A 97 33.91 -2.83 8.62
C THR A 97 33.51 -1.55 7.88
N LEU A 98 34.47 -0.66 7.61
CA LEU A 98 34.26 0.56 6.83
C LEU A 98 33.79 0.26 5.40
N ALA A 99 34.29 -0.83 4.80
CA ALA A 99 33.86 -1.28 3.47
C ALA A 99 32.38 -1.70 3.41
N ILE A 100 31.71 -1.91 4.54
CA ILE A 100 30.27 -2.24 4.60
C ILE A 100 29.41 -0.96 4.55
N ILE A 101 29.94 0.20 4.96
CA ILE A 101 29.18 1.47 5.01
C ILE A 101 28.53 1.82 3.66
N PRO A 102 29.19 1.70 2.50
CA PRO A 102 28.55 1.97 1.21
C PRO A 102 27.35 1.05 0.92
N LYS A 103 27.38 -0.21 1.39
CA LYS A 103 26.23 -1.13 1.24
C LYS A 103 25.05 -0.69 2.09
N ILE A 104 25.30 -0.23 3.32
CA ILE A 104 24.26 0.33 4.19
C ILE A 104 23.68 1.59 3.55
N ASN A 105 24.53 2.48 3.04
CA ASN A 105 24.08 3.70 2.37
C ASN A 105 23.22 3.40 1.13
N ASN A 106 23.61 2.42 0.32
CA ASN A 106 22.79 1.96 -0.80
C ASN A 106 21.46 1.36 -0.32
N GLY A 107 21.47 0.58 0.76
CA GLY A 107 20.24 0.09 1.39
C GLY A 107 19.29 1.21 1.82
N ILE A 108 19.83 2.26 2.45
CA ILE A 108 19.07 3.45 2.84
C ILE A 108 18.51 4.16 1.61
N GLN A 109 19.30 4.34 0.55
CA GLN A 109 18.84 4.98 -0.68
C GLN A 109 17.69 4.20 -1.33
N ASN A 110 17.80 2.87 -1.42
CA ASN A 110 16.73 2.04 -1.97
C ASN A 110 15.44 2.14 -1.14
N LEU A 111 15.55 2.20 0.19
CA LEU A 111 14.40 2.40 1.06
C LEU A 111 13.79 3.79 0.87
N MET A 112 14.61 4.82 0.69
CA MET A 112 14.15 6.18 0.40
C MET A 112 13.40 6.24 -0.93
N ASP A 113 13.92 5.59 -1.96
CA ASP A 113 13.28 5.51 -3.27
C ASP A 113 11.94 4.75 -3.18
N GLN A 114 11.90 3.64 -2.44
CA GLN A 114 10.65 2.90 -2.19
C GLN A 114 9.60 3.74 -1.44
N ILE A 115 10.02 4.50 -0.43
CA ILE A 115 9.13 5.42 0.29
C ILE A 115 8.59 6.48 -0.68
N GLY A 116 9.44 7.05 -1.54
CA GLY A 116 9.00 8.00 -2.56
C GLY A 116 7.98 7.42 -3.54
N THR A 117 8.20 6.19 -4.01
CA THR A 117 7.20 5.52 -4.89
C THR A 117 5.89 5.22 -4.17
N LEU A 118 5.94 4.93 -2.87
CA LEU A 118 4.76 4.67 -2.07
C LEU A 118 3.96 5.96 -1.83
N GLU A 119 4.64 7.08 -1.61
CA GLU A 119 4.03 8.41 -1.51
C GLU A 119 3.29 8.79 -2.80
N GLU A 120 3.93 8.61 -3.96
CA GLU A 120 3.29 8.83 -5.27
C GLU A 120 2.04 7.97 -5.47
N MET A 121 2.10 6.69 -5.09
CA MET A 121 0.93 5.80 -5.13
C MET A 121 -0.20 6.26 -4.19
N PHE A 122 0.14 6.79 -3.01
CA PHE A 122 -0.87 7.33 -2.10
C PHE A 122 -1.54 8.57 -2.69
N GLU A 123 -0.78 9.47 -3.29
CA GLU A 123 -1.34 10.65 -3.99
C GLU A 123 -2.26 10.23 -5.14
N GLU A 124 -1.89 9.21 -5.93
CA GLU A 124 -2.75 8.69 -7.01
C GLU A 124 -4.06 8.10 -6.46
N VAL A 125 -3.98 7.31 -5.39
CA VAL A 125 -5.16 6.70 -4.74
C VAL A 125 -6.06 7.78 -4.12
N GLU A 126 -5.50 8.77 -3.46
CA GLU A 126 -6.25 9.91 -2.92
C GLU A 126 -6.96 10.68 -4.05
N GLY A 127 -6.26 10.94 -5.15
CA GLY A 127 -6.83 11.57 -6.34
C GLY A 127 -7.99 10.77 -6.94
N ALA A 128 -7.85 9.45 -7.03
CA ALA A 128 -8.93 8.57 -7.49
C ALA A 128 -10.12 8.53 -6.53
N LEU A 129 -9.88 8.62 -5.23
CA LEU A 129 -10.94 8.68 -4.20
C LEU A 129 -11.75 9.96 -4.34
N TYR A 130 -11.10 11.12 -4.50
CA TYR A 130 -11.81 12.38 -4.76
C TYR A 130 -12.71 12.30 -6.00
N GLN A 131 -12.19 11.75 -7.10
CA GLN A 131 -12.99 11.57 -8.32
C GLN A 131 -14.19 10.62 -8.11
N LEU A 132 -14.02 9.58 -7.29
CA LEU A 132 -15.11 8.67 -6.95
C LEU A 132 -16.18 9.35 -6.09
N GLU A 133 -15.77 10.19 -5.15
CA GLU A 133 -16.68 10.98 -4.32
C GLU A 133 -17.51 11.95 -5.17
N ASP A 134 -16.86 12.69 -6.06
CA ASP A 134 -17.53 13.59 -7.01
C ASP A 134 -18.55 12.83 -7.88
N LEU A 135 -18.16 11.66 -8.39
CA LEU A 135 -19.05 10.83 -9.22
C LEU A 135 -20.24 10.31 -8.43
N ASN A 136 -20.02 9.94 -7.16
CA ASN A 136 -21.10 9.50 -6.28
C ASN A 136 -22.09 10.63 -5.97
N GLU A 137 -21.61 11.85 -5.72
CA GLU A 137 -22.48 13.02 -5.53
C GLU A 137 -23.31 13.31 -6.79
N ILE A 138 -22.69 13.24 -7.97
CA ILE A 138 -23.40 13.41 -9.26
C ILE A 138 -24.49 12.34 -9.42
N LEU A 139 -24.19 11.08 -9.10
CA LEU A 139 -25.16 9.99 -9.18
C LEU A 139 -26.35 10.21 -8.23
N ASP A 140 -26.08 10.61 -7.00
CA ASP A 140 -27.10 10.94 -6.00
C ASP A 140 -28.01 12.09 -6.47
N LEU A 141 -27.43 13.15 -7.04
CA LEU A 141 -28.18 14.27 -7.61
C LEU A 141 -29.05 13.83 -8.79
N GLN A 142 -28.52 12.99 -9.68
CA GLN A 142 -29.28 12.45 -10.81
C GLN A 142 -30.44 11.56 -10.34
N SER A 143 -30.22 10.72 -9.33
CA SER A 143 -31.27 9.88 -8.74
C SER A 143 -32.39 10.74 -8.16
N ARG A 144 -32.05 11.77 -7.37
CA ARG A 144 -33.05 12.71 -6.81
C ARG A 144 -33.83 13.44 -7.92
N GLN A 145 -33.13 13.86 -8.98
CA GLN A 145 -33.79 14.51 -10.12
C GLN A 145 -34.79 13.57 -10.81
N LEU A 146 -34.42 12.30 -10.99
CA LEU A 146 -35.29 11.29 -11.58
C LEU A 146 -36.52 11.03 -10.71
N ASP A 147 -36.35 10.91 -9.40
CA ASP A 147 -37.45 10.74 -8.44
C ASP A 147 -38.42 11.91 -8.49
N HIS A 148 -37.93 13.14 -8.49
CA HIS A 148 -38.77 14.33 -8.61
C HIS A 148 -39.52 14.38 -9.95
N ARG A 149 -38.87 13.99 -11.05
CA ARG A 149 -39.52 13.92 -12.37
C ARG A 149 -40.61 12.86 -12.39
N PHE A 150 -40.38 11.71 -11.76
CA PHE A 150 -41.36 10.64 -11.64
C PHE A 150 -42.56 11.08 -10.79
N GLN A 151 -42.32 11.71 -9.63
CA GLN A 151 -43.38 12.27 -8.78
C GLN A 151 -44.23 13.32 -9.51
N LEU A 152 -43.59 14.19 -10.31
CA LEU A 152 -44.29 15.19 -11.10
C LEU A 152 -45.17 14.54 -12.19
N ALA A 153 -44.67 13.50 -12.85
CA ALA A 153 -45.43 12.75 -13.85
C ALA A 153 -46.67 12.08 -13.24
N LEU A 154 -46.50 11.40 -12.09
CA LEU A 154 -47.60 10.81 -11.33
C LEU A 154 -48.63 11.85 -10.89
N TYR A 155 -48.17 13.00 -10.38
CA TYR A 155 -49.07 14.09 -9.97
C TYR A 155 -49.88 14.63 -11.15
N LYS A 156 -49.23 14.84 -12.30
CA LYS A 156 -49.89 15.28 -13.53
C LYS A 156 -50.95 14.27 -14.00
N GLU A 157 -50.63 12.99 -13.98
CA GLU A 157 -51.57 11.92 -14.34
C GLU A 157 -52.77 11.88 -13.39
N LYS A 158 -52.52 11.95 -12.07
CA LYS A 158 -53.59 12.02 -11.07
C LYS A 158 -54.51 13.21 -11.30
N LYS A 159 -53.95 14.40 -11.56
CA LYS A 159 -54.74 15.62 -11.83
C LYS A 159 -55.54 15.51 -13.12
N LEU A 160 -54.99 14.89 -14.15
CA LEU A 160 -55.70 14.64 -15.41
C LEU A 160 -56.86 13.65 -15.21
N SER A 161 -56.66 12.60 -14.41
CA SER A 161 -57.74 11.68 -14.02
C SER A 161 -58.84 12.36 -13.20
N GLU A 162 -58.48 13.21 -12.23
CA GLU A 162 -59.44 14.00 -11.45
C GLU A 162 -60.27 14.92 -12.36
N LEU A 163 -59.61 15.63 -13.28
CA LEU A 163 -60.27 16.51 -14.24
C LEU A 163 -61.21 15.74 -15.18
N ASN A 164 -60.78 14.59 -15.70
CA ASN A 164 -61.63 13.72 -16.53
C ASN A 164 -62.84 13.21 -15.76
N SER A 165 -62.66 12.83 -14.48
CA SER A 165 -63.77 12.45 -13.60
C SER A 165 -64.75 13.60 -13.39
N ILE A 166 -64.28 14.83 -13.14
CA ILE A 166 -65.15 16.01 -12.99
C ILE A 166 -65.89 16.30 -14.29
N LYS A 167 -65.21 16.26 -15.44
CA LYS A 167 -65.85 16.44 -16.76
C LYS A 167 -66.94 15.40 -17.00
N ALA A 168 -66.68 14.12 -16.70
CA ALA A 168 -67.66 13.05 -16.84
C ALA A 168 -68.89 13.26 -15.93
N LYS A 169 -68.68 13.67 -14.67
CA LYS A 169 -69.77 14.02 -13.74
C LYS A 169 -70.60 15.20 -14.27
N LEU A 170 -69.94 16.27 -14.69
CA LEU A 170 -70.61 17.46 -15.22
C LEU A 170 -71.43 17.14 -16.48
N ALA A 171 -70.89 16.32 -17.38
CA ALA A 171 -71.61 15.84 -18.56
C ALA A 171 -72.84 15.01 -18.18
N SER A 172 -72.72 14.10 -17.21
CA SER A 172 -73.85 13.31 -16.72
C SER A 172 -74.94 14.16 -16.06
N GLU A 173 -74.55 15.17 -15.26
CA GLU A 173 -75.47 16.14 -14.65
C GLU A 173 -76.15 17.03 -15.69
N HIS A 174 -75.43 17.41 -16.75
CA HIS A 174 -76.01 18.15 -17.87
C HIS A 174 -77.07 17.31 -18.59
N ILE A 175 -76.78 16.05 -18.93
CA ILE A 175 -77.72 15.13 -19.57
C ILE A 175 -78.97 14.94 -18.70
N ASP A 176 -78.81 14.72 -17.39
CA ASP A 176 -79.94 14.57 -16.46
C ASP A 176 -80.78 15.86 -16.35
N ARG A 177 -80.13 17.04 -16.29
CA ARG A 177 -80.84 18.34 -16.27
C ARG A 177 -81.62 18.58 -17.55
N VAL A 178 -81.04 18.31 -18.72
CA VAL A 178 -81.71 18.42 -20.02
C VAL A 178 -82.91 17.48 -20.06
N SER A 179 -82.73 16.21 -19.71
CA SER A 179 -83.84 15.24 -19.68
C SER A 179 -84.97 15.65 -18.73
N LYS A 180 -84.65 16.16 -17.54
CA LYS A 180 -85.65 16.71 -16.60
C LYS A 180 -86.36 17.95 -17.15
N HIS A 181 -85.66 18.79 -17.91
CA HIS A 181 -86.25 19.96 -18.53
C HIS A 181 -87.19 19.57 -19.67
N GLU A 182 -86.75 18.68 -20.57
CA GLU A 182 -87.56 18.10 -21.65
C GLU A 182 -88.81 17.42 -21.11
N ARG A 183 -88.70 16.60 -20.06
CA ARG A 183 -89.86 15.95 -19.44
C ARG A 183 -90.87 16.96 -18.87
N ARG A 184 -90.39 18.03 -18.23
CA ARG A 184 -91.26 19.12 -17.75
C ARG A 184 -91.95 19.83 -18.90
N GLN A 185 -91.25 20.12 -19.98
CA GLN A 185 -91.86 20.71 -21.17
C GLN A 185 -92.90 19.77 -21.79
N GLN A 186 -92.61 18.47 -21.89
CA GLN A 186 -93.57 17.48 -22.41
C GLN A 186 -94.84 17.39 -21.54
N LEU A 187 -94.71 17.41 -20.21
CA LEU A 187 -95.87 17.44 -19.31
C LEU A 187 -96.70 18.72 -19.50
N MET A 188 -96.05 19.88 -19.53
CA MET A 188 -96.73 21.17 -19.81
C MET A 188 -97.48 21.16 -21.15
N LEU A 189 -96.86 20.61 -22.20
CA LEU A 189 -97.49 20.47 -23.52
C LEU A 189 -98.68 19.51 -23.47
N LYS A 190 -98.57 18.39 -22.74
CA LYS A 190 -99.65 17.41 -22.57
C LYS A 190 -100.83 17.99 -21.79
N GLU A 191 -100.58 18.67 -20.67
CA GLU A 191 -101.61 19.36 -19.89
C GLU A 191 -102.32 20.43 -20.73
N ARG A 192 -101.56 21.21 -21.50
CA ARG A 192 -102.12 22.19 -22.44
C ARG A 192 -102.98 21.52 -23.52
N GLN A 193 -102.52 20.40 -24.07
CA GLN A 193 -103.30 19.61 -25.04
C GLN A 193 -104.59 19.06 -24.44
N GLU A 194 -104.55 18.48 -23.24
CA GLU A 194 -105.72 17.97 -22.53
C GLU A 194 -106.73 19.08 -22.23
N THR A 195 -106.25 20.25 -21.78
CA THR A 195 -107.10 21.42 -21.54
C THR A 195 -107.77 21.89 -22.83
N PHE A 196 -107.02 21.98 -23.93
CA PHE A 196 -107.59 22.32 -25.24
C PHE A 196 -108.57 21.26 -25.74
N GLU A 197 -108.30 19.99 -25.49
CA GLU A 197 -109.21 18.90 -25.87
C GLU A 197 -110.50 18.92 -25.04
N GLU A 198 -110.43 19.25 -23.75
CA GLU A 198 -111.60 19.42 -22.89
C GLU A 198 -112.45 20.63 -23.32
N VAL A 199 -111.81 21.78 -23.59
CA VAL A 199 -112.48 22.96 -24.17
C VAL A 199 -113.13 22.58 -25.50
N PHE A 200 -112.42 21.88 -26.37
CA PHE A 200 -112.96 21.45 -27.67
C PHE A 200 -114.14 20.48 -27.52
N LYS A 201 -114.10 19.54 -26.58
CA LYS A 201 -115.23 18.65 -26.28
C LYS A 201 -116.43 19.43 -25.78
N GLY A 202 -116.22 20.39 -24.88
CA GLY A 202 -117.26 21.31 -24.42
C GLY A 202 -117.87 22.13 -25.57
N GLU A 203 -117.04 22.66 -26.46
CA GLU A 203 -117.48 23.37 -27.68
C GLU A 203 -118.25 22.44 -28.63
N LEU A 204 -117.82 21.18 -28.79
CA LEU A 204 -118.50 20.19 -29.62
C LEU A 204 -119.86 19.78 -29.03
N GLU A 205 -119.97 19.66 -27.72
CA GLU A 205 -121.24 19.42 -27.01
C GLU A 205 -122.18 20.62 -27.13
N ALA A 206 -121.65 21.84 -26.95
CA ALA A 206 -122.41 23.07 -27.19
C ALA A 206 -122.88 23.21 -28.64
N TYR A 207 -122.06 22.79 -29.62
CA TYR A 207 -122.43 22.72 -31.02
C TYR A 207 -123.54 21.69 -31.28
N LYS A 208 -123.45 20.49 -30.70
CA LYS A 208 -124.51 19.47 -30.79
C LYS A 208 -125.84 19.95 -30.19
N ALA A 209 -125.80 20.74 -29.13
CA ALA A 209 -126.99 21.28 -28.47
C ALA A 209 -127.61 22.48 -29.21
N THR A 210 -126.80 23.30 -29.90
CA THR A 210 -127.23 24.62 -30.39
C THR A 210 -127.14 24.78 -31.92
N GLY A 211 -126.45 23.89 -32.64
CA GLY A 211 -126.31 23.88 -34.10
C GLY A 211 -125.40 24.95 -34.71
N CYS A 212 -124.75 25.80 -33.90
CA CYS A 212 -123.89 26.91 -34.34
C CYS A 212 -122.51 26.86 -33.66
N ILE A 213 -121.45 27.02 -34.45
CA ILE A 213 -120.06 27.06 -33.95
C ILE A 213 -119.74 28.50 -33.49
N PRO A 214 -119.19 28.72 -32.28
CA PRO A 214 -118.70 30.02 -31.88
C PRO A 214 -117.54 30.44 -32.81
N LYS A 215 -117.68 31.59 -33.49
CA LYS A 215 -116.57 32.20 -34.21
C LYS A 215 -115.55 32.69 -33.18
N ILE A 216 -114.37 32.09 -33.17
CA ILE A 216 -113.22 32.57 -32.39
C ILE A 216 -112.99 34.05 -32.78
N PRO A 217 -112.88 34.98 -31.82
CA PRO A 217 -112.51 36.34 -32.15
C PRO A 217 -111.08 36.35 -32.66
N THR A 218 -110.91 36.66 -33.95
CA THR A 218 -109.63 36.96 -34.58
C THR A 218 -109.04 38.17 -33.88
N THR A 219 -108.18 37.93 -32.89
CA THR A 219 -107.43 38.99 -32.24
C THR A 219 -105.99 38.87 -32.73
N GLN A 220 -105.71 39.68 -33.75
CA GLN A 220 -104.42 40.06 -34.31
C GLN A 220 -103.66 38.98 -35.11
N GLU A 221 -103.33 39.36 -36.34
CA GLU A 221 -102.22 38.78 -37.10
C GLU A 221 -101.00 38.72 -36.16
N GLY A 222 -100.60 37.51 -35.77
CA GLY A 222 -99.24 37.32 -35.29
C GLY A 222 -98.28 37.66 -36.43
N PRO A 223 -97.08 38.19 -36.13
CA PRO A 223 -96.11 38.51 -37.17
C PRO A 223 -95.86 37.28 -38.05
N SER A 224 -95.78 37.51 -39.36
CA SER A 224 -95.34 36.48 -40.32
C SER A 224 -94.00 35.90 -39.86
N LEU A 225 -93.75 34.62 -40.12
CA LEU A 225 -92.48 33.94 -39.80
C LEU A 225 -91.25 34.61 -40.45
N ASP A 226 -91.47 35.54 -41.39
CA ASP A 226 -90.43 36.41 -41.96
C ASP A 226 -89.92 37.52 -41.01
N GLU A 227 -90.57 37.78 -39.87
CA GLU A 227 -90.21 38.85 -38.92
C GLU A 227 -89.61 38.36 -37.58
N ILE A 228 -89.26 37.07 -37.45
CA ILE A 228 -88.49 36.61 -36.29
C ILE A 228 -87.01 36.98 -36.50
N VAL A 229 -86.63 38.17 -36.04
CA VAL A 229 -85.22 38.51 -35.82
C VAL A 229 -84.77 37.76 -34.56
N LEU A 230 -84.03 36.66 -34.76
CA LEU A 230 -83.28 36.03 -33.67
C LEU A 230 -82.20 37.01 -33.24
N ASP A 231 -82.33 37.55 -32.03
CA ASP A 231 -81.28 38.37 -31.39
C ASP A 231 -80.14 37.42 -30.97
N VAL A 232 -79.38 36.97 -31.96
CA VAL A 232 -78.15 36.22 -31.74
C VAL A 232 -77.10 37.25 -31.35
N ASP A 233 -76.81 37.33 -30.06
CA ASP A 233 -75.70 38.13 -29.56
C ASP A 233 -74.39 37.51 -30.08
N SER A 234 -73.86 38.02 -31.21
CA SER A 234 -72.66 37.50 -31.86
C SER A 234 -71.46 37.40 -30.91
N LYS A 235 -71.44 38.22 -29.85
CA LYS A 235 -70.39 38.18 -28.83
C LYS A 235 -70.37 36.87 -28.05
N MET A 236 -71.55 36.27 -27.81
CA MET A 236 -71.67 35.00 -27.10
C MET A 236 -71.21 33.82 -27.99
N PHE A 237 -71.35 33.96 -29.30
CA PHE A 237 -70.86 32.96 -30.26
C PHE A 237 -69.34 33.04 -30.43
N ASP A 238 -68.78 34.25 -30.47
CA ASP A 238 -67.33 34.47 -30.56
C ASP A 238 -66.61 33.99 -29.28
N GLU A 239 -67.19 34.20 -28.10
CA GLU A 239 -66.64 33.71 -26.82
C GLU A 239 -66.71 32.17 -26.69
N PHE A 240 -67.66 31.51 -27.36
CA PHE A 240 -67.75 30.05 -27.42
C PHE A 240 -66.66 29.42 -28.32
N LEU A 241 -66.21 30.12 -29.36
CA LEU A 241 -65.20 29.61 -30.30
C LEU A 241 -63.76 29.84 -29.85
N GLU A 242 -63.51 30.71 -28.87
CA GLU A 242 -62.18 30.97 -28.31
C GLU A 242 -61.76 30.05 -27.15
N ASN A 243 -62.57 29.04 -26.79
CA ASN A 243 -62.24 28.00 -25.78
C ASN A 243 -62.01 26.60 -26.37
#